data_AF-A0A973B0B1-F1
#
_entry.id   AF-A0A973B0B1-F1
#
_cell.length_a   1.000
_cell.length_b   1.000
_cell.length_c   1.000
_cell.angle_alpha   90.00
_cell.angle_beta   90.00
_cell.angle_gamma   90.00
#
_symmetry.space_group_name_H-M   'P 1'
#
loop_
_entity.id
_entity.type
_entity.pdbx_description
1 polymer ?
#
loop_
_entity_poly.entity_id
_entity_poly.type
_entity_poly.pdbx_seq_one_letter_code
_entity_poly.pdbx_strand_id
1 'polypeptide(L)'
;MDNMGAPPQRVDYLDRDYNLSIRLSGAQKNQIIDAAAAENISVNQLILYAVWTYIRSKDGIPLPGSSQFAKNTPEDLLKAYLSGQTLLMPCGKPKCKMVPVIMSGMEFCETCNIRIG
;
A
#
# COMPACT_ATOMS: atom_id res chain seq x y z
N MET A 1 28.11 -17.03 24.65
CA MET A 1 27.76 -15.62 24.91
C MET A 1 26.27 -15.51 24.70
N ASP A 2 25.59 -15.33 25.83
CA ASP A 2 24.18 -15.64 26.06
C ASP A 2 23.19 -14.72 25.35
N ASN A 3 22.02 -15.31 25.05
CA ASN A 3 20.81 -14.70 24.51
C ASN A 3 20.53 -13.30 25.07
N MET A 4 20.79 -12.23 24.29
CA MET A 4 20.44 -10.85 24.64
C MET A 4 19.11 -10.41 24.00
N GLY A 5 18.03 -11.15 24.19
CA GLY A 5 16.72 -10.75 23.72
C GLY A 5 15.59 -11.22 24.62
N ALA A 6 14.67 -10.32 24.98
CA ALA A 6 13.39 -10.73 25.52
C ALA A 6 12.64 -11.54 24.44
N PRO A 7 11.96 -12.65 24.79
CA PRO A 7 11.16 -13.38 23.83
C PRO A 7 10.03 -12.48 23.28
N PRO A 8 9.59 -12.70 22.03
CA PRO A 8 8.49 -11.92 21.46
C PRO A 8 7.22 -12.12 22.29
N GLN A 9 6.71 -11.04 22.88
CA GLN A 9 5.52 -11.03 23.70
C GLN A 9 4.56 -9.93 23.20
N ARG A 10 3.27 -10.27 23.10
CA ARG A 10 2.23 -9.28 22.77
C ARG A 10 1.84 -8.49 24.02
N VAL A 11 1.44 -7.25 23.81
CA VAL A 11 0.86 -6.40 24.85
C VAL A 11 -0.59 -6.78 25.11
N ASP A 12 -1.05 -6.64 26.35
CA ASP A 12 -2.42 -6.96 26.74
C ASP A 12 -3.43 -5.85 26.40
N TYR A 13 -2.98 -4.60 26.34
CA TYR A 13 -3.83 -3.43 26.10
C TYR A 13 -3.27 -2.60 24.96
N LEU A 14 -4.07 -2.29 23.94
CA LEU A 14 -3.59 -1.57 22.75
C LEU A 14 -3.55 -0.05 22.94
N ASP A 15 -4.41 0.48 23.81
CA ASP A 15 -4.58 1.93 24.02
C ASP A 15 -3.63 2.52 25.07
N ARG A 16 -2.59 1.77 25.46
CA ARG A 16 -1.60 2.22 26.45
C ARG A 16 -0.25 2.43 25.79
N ASP A 17 0.53 3.35 26.35
CA ASP A 17 1.90 3.57 25.93
C ASP A 17 2.81 2.46 26.46
N TYR A 18 3.69 1.95 25.58
CA TYR A 18 4.71 0.96 25.92
C TYR A 18 6.08 1.44 25.47
N ASN A 19 7.10 1.12 26.26
CA ASN A 19 8.49 1.45 25.95
C ASN A 19 9.24 0.23 25.42
N LEU A 20 9.93 0.40 24.30
CA LEU A 20 10.89 -0.57 23.79
C LEU A 20 12.30 -0.12 24.16
N SER A 21 12.96 -0.87 25.06
CA SER A 21 14.34 -0.58 25.48
C SER A 21 15.32 -1.55 24.82
N ILE A 22 16.30 -1.02 24.09
CA ILE A 22 17.29 -1.81 23.36
C ILE A 22 18.68 -1.41 23.82
N ARG A 23 19.53 -2.39 24.11
CA ARG A 23 20.95 -2.17 24.36
C ARG A 23 21.72 -2.25 23.05
N LEU A 24 22.52 -1.23 22.77
CA LEU A 24 23.31 -1.10 21.54
C LEU A 24 24.67 -0.49 21.87
N SER A 25 25.64 -0.69 20.99
CA SER A 25 26.98 -0.10 21.15
C SER A 25 26.93 1.41 20.92
N GLY A 26 27.92 2.15 21.47
CA GLY A 26 28.01 3.59 21.26
C GLY A 26 28.14 3.96 19.76
N ALA A 27 28.88 3.15 18.99
CA ALA A 27 29.02 3.33 17.55
C ALA A 27 27.68 3.21 16.82
N GLN A 28 26.87 2.20 17.15
CA GLN A 28 25.54 2.02 16.57
C GLN A 28 24.60 3.18 16.95
N LYS A 29 24.69 3.67 18.19
CA LYS A 29 23.89 4.82 18.63
C LYS A 29 24.18 6.06 17.78
N ASN A 30 25.46 6.36 17.57
CA ASN A 30 25.87 7.53 16.81
C ASN A 30 25.42 7.42 15.35
N GLN A 31 25.58 6.25 14.72
CA GLN A 31 25.10 6.01 13.36
C GLN A 31 23.59 6.29 13.21
N ILE A 32 22.77 5.88 14.19
CA ILE A 32 21.33 6.15 14.18
C ILE A 32 21.05 7.65 14.34
N ILE A 33 21.79 8.34 15.21
CA ILE A 33 21.64 9.79 15.41
C ILE A 33 22.02 10.56 14.15
N ASP A 34 23.14 10.22 13.52
CA ASP A 34 23.63 10.87 12.30
C ASP A 34 22.64 10.65 11.14
N ALA A 35 22.09 9.45 11.00
CA ALA A 35 21.06 9.13 10.01
C ALA A 35 19.76 9.92 10.26
N ALA A 36 19.32 10.03 11.51
CA ALA A 36 18.12 10.80 11.85
C ALA A 36 18.32 12.30 11.59
N ALA A 37 19.52 12.82 11.88
CA ALA A 37 19.88 14.21 11.63
C ALA A 37 19.92 14.54 10.13
N ALA A 38 20.46 13.63 9.30
CA ALA A 38 20.50 13.80 7.85
C ALA A 38 19.10 13.93 7.22
N GLU A 39 18.13 13.19 7.76
CA GLU A 39 16.72 13.20 7.33
C GLU A 39 15.87 14.27 8.06
N ASN A 40 16.47 15.04 8.97
CA ASN A 40 15.81 16.05 9.81
C ASN A 40 14.58 15.50 10.58
N ILE A 41 14.71 14.29 11.12
CA ILE A 41 13.69 13.61 11.92
C ILE A 41 14.22 13.21 13.29
N SER A 42 13.33 12.87 14.21
CA SER A 42 13.73 12.31 15.50
C SER A 42 14.22 10.87 15.36
N VAL A 43 15.12 10.45 16.26
CA VAL A 43 15.59 9.06 16.36
C VAL A 43 14.43 8.08 16.52
N ASN A 44 13.41 8.44 17.30
CA ASN A 44 12.22 7.61 17.50
C ASN A 44 11.45 7.40 16.19
N GLN A 45 11.25 8.47 15.39
CA GLN A 45 10.60 8.38 14.09
C GLN A 45 11.39 7.48 13.13
N LEU A 46 12.72 7.64 13.08
CA LEU A 46 13.57 6.81 12.23
C LEU A 46 13.45 5.33 12.60
N ILE A 47 13.50 5.00 13.89
CA ILE A 47 13.40 3.60 14.36
C ILE A 47 12.02 3.02 14.04
N LEU A 48 10.94 3.75 14.32
CA LEU A 48 9.58 3.31 14.01
C LEU A 48 9.40 3.09 12.50
N TYR A 49 9.92 4.01 11.68
CA TYR A 49 9.89 3.90 10.23
C TYR A 49 10.66 2.67 9.73
N ALA A 50 11.87 2.45 10.25
CA ALA A 50 12.70 1.31 9.85
C ALA A 50 12.04 -0.02 10.20
N VAL A 51 11.47 -0.15 11.41
CA VAL A 51 10.76 -1.36 11.85
C VAL A 51 9.51 -1.59 10.99
N TRP A 52 8.72 -0.55 10.74
CA TRP A 52 7.53 -0.65 9.92
C TRP A 52 7.85 -1.04 8.47
N THR A 53 8.89 -0.45 7.90
CA THR A 53 9.37 -0.78 6.55
C THR A 53 9.88 -2.21 6.46
N TYR A 54 10.57 -2.69 7.50
CA TYR A 54 11.02 -4.08 7.59
C TYR A 54 9.85 -5.07 7.67
N ILE A 55 8.79 -4.75 8.41
CA ILE A 55 7.58 -5.58 8.46
C ILE A 55 6.92 -5.61 7.09
N ARG A 56 6.68 -4.44 6.47
CA ARG A 56 6.02 -4.35 5.16
C ARG A 56 6.83 -4.95 4.02
N SER A 57 8.16 -4.91 4.07
CA SER A 57 8.98 -5.51 3.03
C SER A 57 8.83 -7.03 2.98
N LYS A 58 8.41 -7.67 4.07
CA LYS A 58 8.10 -9.10 4.12
C LYS A 58 6.69 -9.43 3.65
N ASP A 59 5.71 -8.58 3.96
CA ASP A 59 4.31 -8.80 3.59
C ASP A 59 4.03 -8.50 2.10
N GLY A 60 4.99 -7.88 1.40
CA GLY A 60 4.84 -7.45 0.02
C GLY A 60 3.91 -6.23 -0.12
N ILE A 61 3.83 -5.68 -1.33
CA ILE A 61 2.81 -4.67 -1.62
C ILE A 61 1.47 -5.40 -1.65
N PRO A 62 0.46 -5.00 -0.84
CA PRO A 62 -0.84 -5.64 -0.88
C PRO A 62 -1.34 -5.62 -2.33
N LEU A 63 -1.76 -6.79 -2.82
CA LEU A 63 -2.28 -6.92 -4.17
C LEU A 63 -3.39 -5.87 -4.35
N PRO A 64 -3.31 -5.05 -5.41
CA PRO A 64 -4.29 -4.01 -5.63
C PRO A 64 -5.66 -4.69 -5.80
N GLY A 65 -6.62 -4.33 -4.95
CA GLY A 65 -7.95 -4.96 -4.91
C GLY A 65 -8.65 -4.93 -6.27
N SER A 66 -9.73 -5.70 -6.46
CA SER A 66 -10.45 -5.74 -7.74
C SER A 66 -10.76 -4.33 -8.28
N SER A 67 -10.63 -4.12 -9.59
CA SER A 67 -11.00 -2.85 -10.23
C SER A 67 -12.43 -2.48 -9.81
N GLN A 68 -12.62 -1.30 -9.21
CA GLN A 68 -13.96 -0.84 -8.80
C GLN A 68 -14.90 -0.69 -10.02
N PHE A 69 -14.32 -0.48 -11.20
CA PHE A 69 -15.04 -0.30 -12.45
C PHE A 69 -14.45 -1.22 -13.52
N ALA A 70 -15.00 -2.43 -13.63
CA ALA A 70 -14.62 -3.36 -14.67
C ALA A 70 -15.10 -2.87 -16.04
N LYS A 71 -14.36 -3.20 -17.10
CA LYS A 71 -14.80 -2.96 -18.48
C LYS A 71 -16.12 -3.70 -18.76
N ASN A 72 -17.11 -2.99 -19.29
CA ASN A 72 -18.39 -3.57 -19.70
C ASN A 72 -18.17 -4.68 -20.72
N THR A 73 -18.85 -5.81 -20.52
CA THR A 73 -18.82 -6.94 -21.47
C THR A 73 -19.76 -6.69 -22.66
N PRO A 74 -19.55 -7.35 -23.81
CA PRO A 74 -20.51 -7.29 -24.93
C PRO A 74 -21.93 -7.68 -24.52
N GLU A 75 -22.07 -8.61 -23.58
CA GLU A 75 -23.35 -9.06 -23.04
C GLU A 75 -24.05 -7.95 -22.24
N ASP A 76 -23.30 -7.15 -21.47
CA ASP A 76 -23.84 -6.00 -20.74
C ASP A 76 -24.36 -4.91 -21.69
N LEU A 77 -23.63 -4.69 -22.80
CA LEU A 77 -24.05 -3.75 -23.84
C LEU A 77 -25.34 -4.21 -24.52
N LEU A 78 -25.45 -5.51 -24.83
CA LEU A 78 -26.67 -6.10 -25.41
C LEU A 78 -27.86 -5.99 -24.45
N LYS A 79 -27.68 -6.31 -23.17
CA LYS A 79 -28.74 -6.17 -22.15
C LYS A 79 -29.19 -4.73 -22.02
N ALA A 80 -28.26 -3.77 -21.94
CA ALA A 80 -28.57 -2.35 -21.83
C ALA A 80 -29.34 -1.84 -23.07
N TYR A 81 -28.94 -2.30 -24.26
CA TYR A 81 -29.66 -1.98 -25.50
C TYR A 81 -31.10 -2.52 -25.48
N LEU A 82 -31.30 -3.77 -25.07
CA LEU A 82 -32.62 -4.41 -25.00
C LEU A 82 -33.51 -3.82 -23.90
N SER A 83 -32.93 -3.38 -22.78
CA SER A 83 -33.66 -2.79 -21.65
C SER A 83 -33.88 -1.27 -21.79
N GLY A 84 -33.31 -0.63 -22.83
CA GLY A 84 -33.35 0.82 -23.00
C GLY A 84 -32.52 1.59 -21.96
N GLN A 85 -31.65 0.93 -21.21
CA GLN A 85 -30.80 1.55 -20.19
C GLN A 85 -29.51 2.09 -20.81
N THR A 86 -29.05 3.24 -20.31
CA THR A 86 -27.75 3.79 -20.72
C THR A 86 -26.65 3.19 -19.88
N LEU A 87 -25.81 2.34 -20.48
CA LEU A 87 -24.66 1.78 -19.81
C LEU A 87 -23.52 2.80 -19.78
N LEU A 88 -23.07 3.16 -18.58
CA LEU A 88 -21.92 4.04 -18.40
C LEU A 88 -20.62 3.25 -18.56
N MET A 89 -19.62 3.89 -19.16
CA MET A 89 -18.26 3.34 -19.21
C MET A 89 -17.62 3.38 -17.81
N PRO A 90 -16.52 2.64 -17.57
CA PRO A 90 -15.82 2.64 -16.28
C PRO A 90 -15.43 4.04 -15.76
N CYS A 91 -15.32 5.03 -16.64
CA CYS A 91 -15.05 6.43 -16.33
C CYS A 91 -16.29 7.28 -16.02
N GLY A 92 -17.47 6.66 -15.91
CA GLY A 92 -18.75 7.34 -15.65
C GLY A 92 -19.35 8.09 -16.86
N LYS A 93 -18.69 8.08 -18.02
CA LYS A 93 -19.17 8.75 -19.24
C LYS A 93 -19.98 7.79 -20.12
N PRO A 94 -21.00 8.26 -20.86
CA PRO A 94 -21.77 7.43 -21.78
C PRO A 94 -20.96 7.00 -23.02
N LYS A 95 -19.91 7.75 -23.38
CA LYS A 95 -18.98 7.42 -24.47
C LYS A 95 -17.54 7.72 -24.02
N CYS A 96 -16.64 6.78 -24.25
CA CYS A 96 -15.20 6.94 -24.00
C CYS A 96 -14.42 6.25 -25.12
N LYS A 97 -13.43 6.96 -25.69
CA LYS A 97 -12.46 6.37 -26.63
C LYS A 97 -11.35 5.68 -25.83
N MET A 98 -11.72 4.65 -25.07
CA MET A 98 -10.81 3.94 -24.15
C MET A 98 -9.55 3.47 -24.88
N VAL A 99 -8.39 3.81 -24.35
CA VAL A 99 -7.08 3.28 -24.76
C VAL A 99 -6.55 2.39 -23.62
N PRO A 100 -6.67 1.06 -23.73
CA PRO A 100 -6.19 0.16 -22.69
C PRO A 100 -4.66 0.05 -22.73
N VAL A 101 -4.03 0.16 -21.56
CA VAL A 101 -2.58 -0.01 -21.36
C VAL A 101 -2.33 -0.93 -20.18
N ILE A 102 -1.28 -1.75 -20.27
CA ILE A 102 -0.89 -2.66 -19.20
C ILE A 102 0.28 -2.04 -18.43
N MET A 103 0.11 -1.84 -17.13
CA MET A 103 1.16 -1.34 -16.24
C MET A 103 1.23 -2.24 -15.00
N SER A 104 2.41 -2.83 -14.75
CA SER A 104 2.64 -3.71 -13.60
C SER A 104 1.64 -4.88 -13.49
N GLY A 105 1.21 -5.43 -14.63
CA GLY A 105 0.25 -6.54 -14.70
C GLY A 105 -1.22 -6.16 -14.48
N MET A 106 -1.54 -4.87 -14.42
CA MET A 106 -2.91 -4.33 -14.34
C MET A 106 -3.30 -3.59 -15.61
N GLU A 107 -4.58 -3.58 -15.95
CA GLU A 107 -5.11 -2.85 -17.11
C GLU A 107 -5.66 -1.49 -16.70
N PHE A 108 -5.21 -0.45 -17.39
CA PHE A 108 -5.67 0.93 -17.21
C PHE A 108 -6.21 1.48 -18.51
N CYS A 109 -7.17 2.40 -18.42
CA CYS A 109 -7.52 3.27 -19.54
C CYS A 109 -6.64 4.51 -19.49
N GLU A 110 -5.72 4.69 -20.44
CA GLU A 110 -4.85 5.86 -20.53
C GLU A 110 -5.66 7.17 -20.66
N THR A 111 -6.78 7.12 -21.38
CA THR A 111 -7.64 8.29 -21.63
C THR A 111 -8.35 8.80 -20.38
N CYS A 112 -8.61 7.93 -19.41
CA CYS A 112 -9.37 8.26 -18.20
C CYS A 112 -8.56 8.07 -16.92
N ASN A 113 -7.34 7.54 -17.05
CA ASN A 113 -6.44 7.17 -15.96
C ASN A 113 -7.12 6.36 -14.85
N ILE A 114 -7.96 5.41 -15.25
CA ILE A 114 -8.70 4.53 -14.36
C ILE A 114 -8.28 3.09 -14.58
N ARG A 115 -8.26 2.31 -13.50
CA ARG A 115 -8.06 0.86 -13.58
C ARG A 115 -9.33 0.18 -14.06
N ILE A 116 -9.19 -0.65 -15.09
CA ILE A 116 -10.28 -1.37 -15.78
C ILE A 116 -10.13 -2.90 -15.68
N GLY A 117 -9.00 -3.38 -15.17
CA GLY A 117 -8.67 -4.80 -14.89
C GLY A 117 -7.51 -4.91 -13.90
#